data_AF-A0A011QDS1-F1
#
_entry.id   AF-A0A011QDS1-F1
#
_cell.length_a   1.000
_cell.length_b   1.000
_cell.length_c   1.000
_cell.angle_alpha   90.00
_cell.angle_beta   90.00
_cell.angle_gamma   90.00
#
_symmetry.space_group_name_H-M   'P 1'
#
loop_
_entity.id
_entity.type
_entity.pdbx_description
1 polymer ?
#
loop_
_entity_poly.entity_id
_entity_poly.type
_entity_poly.pdbx_seq_one_letter_code
_entity_poly.pdbx_strand_id
1 'polypeptide(L)' 'MNTSTRPSAADFHLKRLRPLVGGTITNLARTGVDEYGDEFFGLVIALPDGQTRTLTFLADDEGNGPGSFQLDGQG' A
#
# COMPACT_ATOMS: atom_id res chain seq x y z
N MET A 1 -8.50 -0.76 -36.23
CA MET A 1 -7.43 -1.19 -35.33
C MET A 1 -7.82 -0.77 -33.92
N ASN A 2 -8.23 -1.71 -33.06
CA ASN A 2 -8.48 -1.40 -31.64
C ASN A 2 -7.15 -1.53 -30.89
N THR A 3 -6.53 -0.41 -30.54
CA THR A 3 -5.41 -0.38 -29.61
C THR A 3 -5.96 -0.56 -28.20
N SER A 4 -6.21 -1.81 -27.81
CA SER A 4 -6.50 -2.14 -26.42
C SER A 4 -5.19 -1.95 -25.63
N THR A 5 -5.00 -0.75 -25.09
CA THR A 5 -3.87 -0.42 -24.22
C THR A 5 -4.05 -1.19 -22.92
N ARG A 6 -3.20 -2.18 -22.68
CA ARG A 6 -3.21 -2.89 -21.39
C ARG A 6 -2.94 -1.86 -20.29
N PRO A 7 -3.73 -1.84 -19.20
CA PRO A 7 -3.48 -0.91 -18.10
C PRO A 7 -2.08 -1.13 -17.55
N SER A 8 -1.36 -0.04 -17.32
CA SER A 8 -0.01 -0.10 -16.77
C SER A 8 -0.04 -0.61 -15.32
N ALA A 9 1.12 -1.03 -14.80
CA ALA A 9 1.24 -1.36 -13.38
C ALA A 9 0.83 -0.16 -12.50
N ALA A 10 1.16 1.06 -12.91
CA ALA A 10 0.74 2.28 -12.23
C ALA A 10 -0.79 2.41 -12.18
N ASP A 11 -1.49 2.18 -13.30
CA ASP A 11 -2.96 2.25 -13.34
C ASP A 11 -3.61 1.21 -12.43
N PHE A 12 -3.02 0.01 -12.35
CA PHE A 12 -3.47 -1.03 -11.43
C PHE A 12 -3.37 -0.57 -9.97
N HIS A 13 -2.21 -0.04 -9.56
CA HIS A 13 -2.01 0.44 -8.19
C HIS A 13 -2.89 1.64 -7.86
N LEU A 14 -2.98 2.63 -8.77
CA LEU A 14 -3.84 3.79 -8.58
C LEU A 14 -5.31 3.38 -8.41
N LYS A 15 -5.80 2.41 -9.18
CA LYS A 15 -7.16 1.88 -9.01
C LYS A 15 -7.37 1.22 -7.64
N ARG A 16 -6.38 0.49 -7.12
CA ARG A 16 -6.44 -0.15 -5.81
C ARG A 16 -6.37 0.84 -4.65
N LEU A 17 -5.59 1.91 -4.80
CA LEU A 17 -5.38 2.93 -3.77
C LEU A 17 -6.47 4.01 -3.76
N ARG A 18 -7.16 4.24 -4.88
CA ARG A 18 -8.22 5.25 -5.01
C ARG A 18 -9.28 5.25 -3.89
N PRO A 19 -9.74 4.10 -3.34
CA PRO A 19 -10.68 4.09 -2.22
C PRO A 19 -10.15 4.70 -0.92
N LEU A 20 -8.85 4.94 -0.81
CA LEU A 20 -8.20 5.51 0.38
C LEU A 20 -8.06 7.04 0.31
N VAL A 21 -8.39 7.66 -0.84
CA VAL A 21 -8.26 9.12 -1.03
C VAL A 21 -9.17 9.87 -0.05
N GLY A 22 -8.59 10.86 0.62
CA GLY A 22 -9.25 11.63 1.68
C GLY A 22 -9.20 10.97 3.05
N GLY A 23 -8.62 9.78 3.17
CA GLY A 23 -8.36 9.14 4.45
C GLY A 23 -7.21 9.77 5.23
N THR A 24 -7.25 9.64 6.56
CA THR A 24 -6.20 10.05 7.48
C THR A 24 -5.46 8.82 7.99
N ILE A 25 -4.12 8.82 7.90
CA ILE A 25 -3.30 7.79 8.54
C ILE A 25 -3.39 8.02 10.05
N THR A 26 -3.84 7.01 10.78
CA THR A 26 -4.09 7.08 12.23
C THR A 26 -3.17 6.17 13.03
N ASN A 27 -2.62 5.12 12.40
CA ASN A 27 -1.71 4.19 13.05
C ASN A 27 -0.86 3.44 12.02
N LEU A 28 0.14 2.71 12.51
CA LEU A 28 0.87 1.69 11.76
C LEU A 28 0.20 0.33 11.93
N ALA A 29 0.27 -0.50 10.90
CA ALA A 29 -0.18 -1.89 10.92
C ALA A 29 1.02 -2.84 10.89
N ARG A 30 0.86 -3.98 11.56
CA ARG A 30 1.81 -5.09 11.61
C ARG A 30 1.02 -6.38 11.41
N THR A 31 1.50 -7.27 10.55
CA THR A 31 0.83 -8.58 10.37
C THR A 31 1.20 -9.58 11.45
N GLY A 32 2.25 -9.31 12.22
CA GLY A 32 2.91 -10.31 13.04
C GLY A 32 3.84 -11.19 12.20
N VAL A 33 4.72 -11.90 12.90
CA VAL A 33 5.72 -12.79 12.32
C VAL A 33 5.05 -14.10 11.90
N ASP A 34 5.27 -14.54 10.67
CA ASP A 34 4.78 -15.82 10.16
C ASP A 34 5.68 -17.01 10.57
N GLU A 35 5.41 -18.20 10.03
CA GLU A 35 6.19 -19.41 10.35
C GLU A 35 7.62 -19.41 9.79
N TYR A 36 7.90 -18.53 8.82
CA TYR A 36 9.21 -18.37 8.18
C TYR A 36 10.03 -17.22 8.78
N GLY A 37 9.41 -16.41 9.65
CA GLY A 37 10.06 -15.27 10.28
C GLY A 37 9.73 -13.94 9.62
N ASP A 38 8.86 -13.93 8.61
CA ASP A 38 8.54 -12.74 7.82
C ASP A 38 7.41 -11.93 8.48
N GLU A 39 7.50 -10.61 8.40
CA GLU A 39 6.47 -9.69 8.88
C GLU A 39 6.25 -8.55 7.89
N PHE A 40 4.99 -8.23 7.62
CA PHE A 40 4.61 -7.08 6.81
C PHE A 40 4.15 -5.90 7.67
N PHE A 41 4.45 -4.72 7.16
CA PHE A 41 4.08 -3.45 7.76
C PHE A 41 3.09 -2.71 6.88
N GLY A 42 2.34 -1.80 7.48
CA GLY A 42 1.30 -1.06 6.76
C GLY A 42 0.83 0.19 7.48
N LEU A 43 -0.23 0.77 6.94
CA LEU A 43 -0.88 1.97 7.45
C LEU A 43 -2.35 1.67 7.77
N VAL A 44 -2.79 2.11 8.93
CA VAL A 44 -4.22 2.15 9.30
C VAL A 44 -4.78 3.51 8.91
N ILE A 45 -5.76 3.52 8.04
CA ILE A 45 -6.32 4.73 7.43
C ILE A 45 -7.80 4.84 7.82
N ALA A 46 -8.14 5.91 8.53
CA ALA A 46 -9.52 6.28 8.83
C ALA A 46 -10.09 7.09 7.66
N LEU A 47 -11.25 6.67 7.14
CA LEU A 47 -11.91 7.29 6.00
C LEU A 47 -13.00 8.28 6.45
N PRO A 48 -13.35 9.26 5.60
CA PRO A 48 -14.39 10.25 5.92
C PRO A 48 -15.78 9.66 6.15
N ASP A 49 -16.05 8.45 5.65
CA ASP A 49 -17.30 7.72 5.85
C ASP A 49 -17.34 6.96 7.19
N GLY A 50 -16.33 7.12 8.04
CA GLY A 50 -16.20 6.47 9.34
C GLY A 50 -15.62 5.06 9.27
N GLN A 51 -15.35 4.51 8.08
CA GLN A 51 -14.70 3.22 7.95
C GLN A 51 -13.19 3.32 8.22
N THR A 52 -12.60 2.21 8.65
CA THR A 52 -11.14 2.07 8.76
C THR A 52 -10.67 1.00 7.78
N ARG A 53 -9.57 1.28 7.07
CA ARG A 53 -8.93 0.33 6.16
C ARG A 53 -7.44 0.24 6.44
N THR A 54 -6.89 -0.95 6.25
CA THR A 54 -5.46 -1.20 6.37
C THR A 54 -4.85 -1.32 4.98
N LEU A 55 -3.79 -0.56 4.72
CA LEU A 55 -2.92 -0.73 3.56
C LEU A 55 -1.66 -1.46 4.03
N THR A 56 -1.49 -2.73 3.62
CA THR A 56 -0.28 -3.52 3.91
C THR A 56 0.67 -3.43 2.72
N PHE A 57 1.95 -3.17 2.99
CA PHE A 57 3.01 -3.22 2.00
C PHE A 57 3.56 -4.63 1.94
N LEU A 58 3.49 -5.25 0.76
CA LEU A 58 3.99 -6.59 0.51
C LEU A 58 5.37 -6.45 -0.15
N ALA A 59 6.40 -6.17 0.65
CA ALA A 59 7.79 -6.16 0.21
C ALA A 59 8.51 -7.37 0.82
N ASP A 60 9.37 -8.02 0.05
CA ASP A 60 10.38 -8.95 0.55
C ASP A 60 11.69 -8.20 0.84
N ASP A 61 12.63 -8.86 1.55
CA ASP A 61 13.93 -8.32 1.94
C ASP A 61 14.85 -7.96 0.74
N GLU A 62 14.53 -8.43 -0.47
CA GLU A 62 15.26 -8.11 -1.70
C GLU A 62 14.76 -6.84 -2.40
N GLY A 63 13.66 -6.23 -1.89
CA GLY A 63 13.08 -5.01 -2.45
C GLY A 63 12.37 -5.22 -3.79
N ASN A 64 12.10 -6.47 -4.17
CA ASN A 64 11.51 -6.83 -5.45
C ASN A 64 9.99 -7.00 -5.33
N GLY A 65 9.30 -5.92 -4.97
CA GLY A 65 7.84 -5.87 -4.96
C GLY A 65 7.32 -4.43 -4.91
N PRO A 66 6.10 -4.16 -5.42
CA PRO A 66 5.46 -2.86 -5.24
C PRO A 66 5.11 -2.66 -3.75
N GLY A 67 6.05 -2.08 -3.03
CA GLY A 67 6.03 -1.83 -1.58
C GLY A 67 7.27 -1.10 -1.06
N SER A 68 8.26 -0.77 -1.91
CA SER A 68 9.37 0.10 -1.53
C SER A 68 8.86 1.51 -1.24
N PHE A 69 9.21 2.04 -0.07
CA PHE A 69 8.94 3.42 0.29
C PHE A 69 10.25 4.10 0.70
N GLN A 70 10.51 5.25 0.11
CA GLN A 70 11.61 6.11 0.49
C GLN A 70 11.04 7.22 1.39
N LEU A 71 11.64 7.40 2.56
CA LEU A 71 11.35 8.53 3.44
C LEU A 71 12.41 9.60 3.21
N ASP A 72 12.07 10.62 2.42
CA ASP A 72 12.91 11.81 2.31
C ASP A 72 12.50 12.79 3.43
N GLY A 73 13.39 12.97 4.41
CA GLY A 73 13.23 14.03 5.40
C GLY A 73 13.61 15.36 4.76
N GLN A 74 12.63 16.22 4.44
CA GLN A 74 12.91 17.65 4.32
C GLN A 74 12.86 18.25 5.72
N GLY A 75 14.04 18.44 6.29
CA GLY A 75 14.28 19.50 7.27
C GLY A 75 14.42 20.84 6.57
#